data_AF-A0A2A5RYE5-F1
#
_entry.id   AF-A0A2A5RYE5-F1
#
_cell.length_a   1.000
_cell.length_b   1.000
_cell.length_c   1.000
_cell.angle_alpha   90.00
_cell.angle_beta   90.00
_cell.angle_gamma   90.00
#
_symmetry.space_group_name_H-M   'P 1'
#
loop_
_entity.id
_entity.type
_entity.pdbx_description
1 polymer ?
#
loop_
_entity_poly.entity_id
_entity_poly.type
_entity_poly.pdbx_seq_one_letter_code
_entity_poly.pdbx_strand_id
1 'polypeptide(L)' 'MNKVNVTEAQTVNGGARWYCPECDYLSYKHTFLSTASDTAVAHRNKYKGHHPYAYS' A
#
# COMPACT_ATOMS: atom_id res chain seq x y z
N MET A 1 2.05 -26.58 -8.24
CA MET A 1 2.67 -25.25 -8.10
C MET A 1 2.08 -24.35 -9.17
N ASN A 2 1.13 -23.48 -8.79
CA ASN A 2 0.44 -22.63 -9.75
C ASN A 2 1.33 -21.42 -10.10
N LYS A 3 1.57 -21.26 -11.40
CA LYS A 3 2.36 -20.18 -11.99
C LYS A 3 1.66 -18.86 -11.69
N VAL A 4 2.24 -18.03 -10.82
CA VAL A 4 1.84 -16.64 -10.65
C VAL A 4 2.08 -15.93 -11.99
N ASN A 5 1.00 -15.57 -12.68
CA ASN A 5 1.05 -14.73 -13.86
C ASN A 5 1.35 -13.31 -13.36
N VAL A 6 2.63 -12.97 -13.31
CA VAL A 6 3.12 -11.66 -12.91
C VAL A 6 2.91 -10.71 -14.09
N THR A 7 1.67 -10.28 -14.32
CA THR A 7 1.34 -9.21 -15.27
C THR A 7 1.27 -7.83 -14.59
N GLU A 8 1.62 -7.75 -13.31
CA GLU A 8 1.71 -6.50 -12.56
C GLU A 8 2.97 -6.45 -11.68
N ALA A 9 4.10 -7.01 -12.17
CA ALA A 9 5.38 -6.58 -11.61
C ALA A 9 5.56 -5.12 -11.99
N GLN A 10 5.14 -4.24 -11.09
CA GLN A 10 5.48 -2.83 -11.10
C GLN A 10 6.99 -2.76 -11.35
N THR A 11 7.34 -2.32 -12.56
CA THR A 11 8.69 -2.03 -13.00
C THR A 11 9.37 -1.27 -11.88
N VAL A 12 10.41 -1.89 -11.34
CA VAL A 12 11.23 -1.54 -10.19
C VAL A 12 11.83 -0.13 -10.24
N ASN A 13 11.00 0.91 -10.20
CA ASN A 13 11.43 2.31 -10.15
C ASN A 13 10.73 3.16 -9.08
N GLY A 14 10.09 2.52 -8.11
CA GLY A 14 9.53 3.18 -6.93
C GLY A 14 8.17 2.61 -6.55
N GLY A 15 8.16 1.42 -5.93
CA GLY A 15 6.96 0.65 -5.60
C GLY A 15 5.86 1.41 -4.86
N ALA A 16 4.70 0.77 -4.75
CA ALA A 16 3.51 1.36 -4.15
C ALA A 16 3.74 1.85 -2.71
N ARG A 17 3.03 2.92 -2.38
CA ARG A 17 3.12 3.65 -1.12
C ARG A 17 1.72 3.95 -0.61
N TRP A 18 1.60 4.26 0.68
CA TRP A 18 0.41 4.90 1.22
C TRP A 18 0.77 5.91 2.29
N TYR A 19 -0.04 6.94 2.41
CA TYR A 19 0.14 8.03 3.36
C TYR A 19 -1.12 8.23 4.19
N CYS A 20 -0.95 8.54 5.47
CA CYS A 20 -2.02 8.96 6.37
C CYS A 20 -1.77 10.41 6.83
N PRO A 21 -2.62 11.37 6.40
CA PRO A 21 -2.47 12.77 6.78
C PRO A 21 -2.74 13.02 8.27
N GLU A 22 -3.57 12.20 8.92
CA GLU A 22 -3.97 12.42 10.31
C GLU A 22 -2.84 12.14 11.31
N CYS A 23 -1.89 11.27 10.97
CA CYS A 23 -0.75 10.95 11.83
C CYS A 23 0.61 11.12 11.14
N ASP A 24 0.62 11.78 9.97
CA ASP A 24 1.80 12.03 9.15
C ASP A 24 2.65 10.78 8.88
N TYR A 25 1.98 9.63 8.69
CA TYR A 25 2.66 8.36 8.48
C TYR A 25 2.76 8.01 7.00
N LEU A 26 3.99 7.81 6.52
CA LEU A 26 4.28 7.38 5.16
C LEU A 26 4.83 5.96 5.14
N SER A 27 4.14 5.06 4.43
CA SER A 27 4.58 3.69 4.17
C SER A 27 5.01 3.56 2.71
N TYR A 28 6.28 3.20 2.47
CA TYR A 28 6.87 3.20 1.11
C TYR A 28 7.46 1.84 0.69
N LYS A 29 7.13 0.76 1.41
CA LYS A 29 7.74 -0.57 1.24
C LYS A 29 6.75 -1.60 0.69
N HIS A 30 6.04 -1.27 -0.38
CA HIS A 30 5.12 -2.21 -1.03
C HIS A 30 5.53 -2.44 -2.48
N THR A 31 5.62 -3.71 -2.86
CA THR A 31 5.90 -4.09 -4.26
C THR A 31 4.67 -3.94 -5.15
N PHE A 32 3.47 -4.06 -4.56
CA PHE A 32 2.18 -4.02 -5.26
C PHE A 32 1.24 -3.00 -4.59
N LEU A 33 0.40 -2.32 -5.39
CA LEU A 33 -0.62 -1.38 -4.90
C LEU A 33 -1.64 -2.07 -3.98
N SER A 34 -1.94 -3.34 -4.25
CA SER A 34 -2.79 -4.16 -3.39
C SER A 34 -2.23 -4.26 -1.97
N THR A 35 -0.94 -4.55 -1.82
CA THR A 35 -0.28 -4.64 -0.50
C THR A 35 -0.25 -3.28 0.22
N ALA A 36 0.01 -2.19 -0.51
CA ALA A 36 -0.08 -0.84 0.06
C ALA A 36 -1.52 -0.54 0.54
N SER A 37 -2.52 -0.91 -0.25
CA SER A 37 -3.94 -0.68 0.08
C SER A 37 -4.38 -1.50 1.28
N ASP A 38 -4.01 -2.79 1.36
CA ASP A 38 -4.35 -3.67 2.48
C ASP A 38 -3.78 -3.12 3.80
N THR A 39 -2.52 -2.66 3.78
CA THR A 39 -1.88 -2.09 4.97
C THR A 39 -2.45 -0.72 5.35
N ALA A 40 -2.85 0.11 4.38
CA ALA A 40 -3.63 1.33 4.64
C ALA A 40 -4.98 1.03 5.31
N VAL A 41 -5.72 0.01 4.82
CA VAL A 41 -6.99 -0.41 5.43
C VAL A 41 -6.79 -0.92 6.86
N ALA A 42 -5.74 -1.71 7.10
CA ALA A 42 -5.38 -2.16 8.44
C ALA A 42 -5.12 -0.97 9.39
N HIS A 43 -4.43 0.06 8.91
CA HIS A 43 -4.19 1.29 9.67
C HIS A 43 -5.50 2.03 9.99
N ARG A 44 -6.37 2.24 8.98
CA ARG A 44 -7.71 2.85 9.19
C ARG A 44 -8.51 2.10 10.25
N ASN A 45 -8.50 0.77 10.22
CA ASN A 45 -9.28 -0.03 11.15
C ASN A 45 -8.71 0.01 12.58
N LYS A 46 -7.39 0.17 12.71
CA LYS A 46 -6.70 0.30 14.01
C LYS A 46 -6.88 1.68 14.62
N TYR A 47 -6.86 2.73 13.80
CA TYR A 47 -6.89 4.13 14.24
C TYR A 47 -8.18 4.81 13.75
N LYS A 48 -9.15 4.98 14.66
CA LYS A 48 -10.43 5.62 14.32
C LYS A 48 -10.22 7.03 13.79
N GLY A 49 -10.85 7.34 12.67
CA GLY A 49 -10.78 8.66 12.04
C GLY A 49 -9.56 8.91 11.17
N HIS A 50 -8.68 7.91 10.97
CA HIS A 50 -7.58 8.00 10.03
C HIS A 50 -8.03 7.58 8.63
N HIS A 51 -7.69 8.35 7.59
CA HIS A 51 -8.08 8.09 6.22
C HIS A 51 -6.85 7.99 5.31
N PRO A 52 -6.07 6.90 5.43
CA PRO A 52 -4.92 6.69 4.57
C PRO A 52 -5.32 6.44 3.12
N TYR A 53 -4.46 6.85 2.19
CA TYR A 53 -4.62 6.62 0.75
C TYR A 53 -3.36 5.99 0.15
N ALA A 54 -3.55 4.99 -0.70
CA ALA A 54 -2.48 4.26 -1.39
C ALA A 54 -2.30 4.74 -2.84
N TYR A 55 -1.07 4.76 -3.32
CA TYR A 55 -0.69 5.23 -4.67
C TYR A 55 0.58 4.50 -5.16
N SER A 56 0.76 4.43 -6.47
CA SER A 56 1.94 3.84 -7.15
C SER A 56 2.83 4.91 -7.74
#